data_AF-A0AAD7IBH6-F1
#
_entry.id   AF-A0AAD7IBH6-F1
#
_cell.length_a   1.000
_cell.length_b   1.000
_cell.length_c   1.000
_cell.angle_alpha   90.00
_cell.angle_beta   90.00
_cell.angle_gamma   90.00
#
_symmetry.space_group_name_H-M   'P 1'
#
loop_
_entity.id
_entity.type
_entity.pdbx_description
1 polymer ?
#
loop_
_entity_poly.entity_id
_entity_poly.type
_entity_poly.pdbx_seq_one_letter_code
_entity_poly.pdbx_strand_id
1 'polypeptide(L)'
;MAHALLEAYEAITPILEDLPHPSASDSPRTIEAWEKLGILFLGAGLEIHSKHPDFMAIFDAQEAPEDDQEDPEEHENSQEDEPAHVDDEEEEQGNTTAAKKAKAREVVIRRAQRILGQGLNPPLDPEVTLDLITALPLEVAEKAEDSALTRVARGFKTVDDWERLLRKATRQGSRTDATFCQKSMALDAEPDLLQRDIHLRRSQSVTRTESYLHGLIHKMDTIKFTVEWKKRTGKNSGTYKRDFNVALFQRENEAIFRSLSADEKRDKMTEYAPQFTLFKRDRENIVTSRNRLQFAYKHFGSGVLIDPFFSASNLGQKRAKKFQSLLDVLRTLAPASDDETIPERTRFHDLEQENRHVLYDLTSALCADDNERELIAKFLDDFFIQYPTNIRPFQNLGAPLYPITSHSLYLFRSYTIARD
;
A
#
# COMPACT_ATOMS: atom_id res chain seq x y z
N MET A 1 -13.74 29.00 22.51
CA MET A 1 -13.44 27.55 22.62
C MET A 1 -11.98 27.26 22.34
N ALA A 2 -11.42 27.67 21.19
CA ALA A 2 -9.98 27.55 20.91
C ALA A 2 -9.11 28.14 22.06
N HIS A 3 -9.52 29.29 22.61
CA HIS A 3 -8.86 29.90 23.77
C HIS A 3 -8.90 29.03 25.05
N ALA A 4 -10.01 28.36 25.35
CA ALA A 4 -10.14 27.53 26.55
C ALA A 4 -9.40 26.19 26.42
N LEU A 5 -9.32 25.64 25.20
CA LEU A 5 -8.49 24.48 24.90
C LEU A 5 -6.99 24.85 24.92
N LEU A 6 -6.65 26.06 24.44
CA LEU A 6 -5.28 26.58 24.51
C LEU A 6 -4.87 26.82 25.97
N GLU A 7 -5.71 27.42 26.81
CA GLU A 7 -5.45 27.59 28.25
C GLU A 7 -5.33 26.25 28.99
N ALA A 8 -6.18 25.26 28.69
CA ALA A 8 -6.09 23.94 29.29
C ALA A 8 -4.83 23.18 28.83
N TYR A 9 -4.44 23.34 27.57
CA TYR A 9 -3.21 22.79 27.03
C TYR A 9 -1.97 23.44 27.66
N GLU A 10 -1.93 24.78 27.70
CA GLU A 10 -0.85 25.56 28.33
C GLU A 10 -0.72 25.26 29.84
N ALA A 11 -1.82 24.97 30.54
CA ALA A 11 -1.78 24.58 31.95
C ALA A 11 -1.20 23.17 32.21
N ILE A 12 -1.30 22.27 31.23
CA ILE A 12 -0.88 20.86 31.36
C ILE A 12 0.50 20.61 30.74
N THR A 13 0.90 21.39 29.74
CA THR A 13 2.20 21.25 29.05
C THR A 13 3.41 21.23 30.00
N PRO A 14 3.53 22.10 31.02
CA PRO A 14 4.65 22.06 31.96
C PRO A 14 4.71 20.74 32.78
N ILE A 15 3.54 20.17 33.08
CA ILE A 15 3.43 18.89 33.81
C ILE A 15 3.86 17.72 32.93
N LEU A 16 3.60 17.80 31.61
CA LEU A 16 4.00 16.79 30.64
C LEU A 16 5.49 16.87 30.30
N GLU A 17 6.07 18.06 30.25
CA GLU A 17 7.51 18.26 29.98
C GLU A 17 8.41 17.74 31.11
N ASP A 18 7.92 17.75 32.36
CA ASP A 18 8.64 17.21 33.52
C ASP A 18 8.52 15.68 33.67
N LEU A 19 7.68 15.01 32.87
CA LEU A 19 7.51 13.56 32.93
C LEU A 19 8.53 12.86 32.00
N PRO A 20 9.28 11.86 32.52
CA PRO A 20 10.18 11.09 31.66
C PRO A 20 9.36 10.33 30.60
N HIS A 21 9.79 10.44 29.35
CA HIS A 21 9.19 9.70 28.24
C HIS A 21 9.24 8.19 28.50
N PRO A 22 8.12 7.46 28.31
CA PRO A 22 8.07 6.06 28.67
C PRO A 22 9.00 5.23 27.78
N SER A 23 9.99 4.58 28.39
CA SER A 23 10.86 3.60 27.73
C SER A 23 10.37 2.17 28.01
N ALA A 24 10.74 1.22 27.13
CA ALA A 24 10.43 -0.20 27.31
C ALA A 24 11.05 -0.83 28.59
N SER A 25 11.94 -0.10 29.28
CA SER A 25 12.59 -0.52 30.52
C SER A 25 12.03 0.17 31.78
N ASP A 26 10.94 0.91 31.67
CA ASP A 26 10.47 1.75 32.77
C ASP A 26 9.79 0.98 33.90
N SER A 27 9.88 1.56 35.10
CA SER A 27 9.27 0.98 36.29
C SER A 27 7.74 0.95 36.19
N PRO A 28 7.05 -0.02 36.82
CA PRO A 28 5.59 -0.09 36.83
C PRO A 28 4.90 1.19 37.32
N ARG A 29 5.56 1.98 38.18
CA ARG A 29 5.04 3.28 38.65
C ARG A 29 5.00 4.35 37.57
N THR A 30 5.95 4.32 36.64
CA THR A 30 6.01 5.26 35.51
C THR A 30 4.86 4.97 34.53
N ILE A 31 4.61 3.68 34.26
CA ILE A 31 3.50 3.24 33.40
C ILE A 31 2.15 3.64 34.02
N GLU A 32 1.96 3.40 35.33
CA GLU A 32 0.74 3.77 36.05
C GLU A 32 0.44 5.28 36.01
N ALA A 33 1.48 6.13 36.04
CA ALA A 33 1.33 7.58 35.92
C ALA A 33 0.84 8.01 34.54
N TRP A 34 1.38 7.40 33.46
CA TRP A 34 0.95 7.64 32.09
C TRP A 34 -0.48 7.16 31.82
N GLU A 35 -0.88 6.02 32.37
CA GLU A 35 -2.26 5.51 32.27
C GLU A 35 -3.27 6.43 32.95
N LYS A 36 -2.97 6.94 34.15
CA LYS A 36 -3.84 7.89 34.86
C LYS A 36 -3.98 9.22 34.10
N LEU A 37 -2.91 9.67 33.46
CA LEU A 37 -2.94 10.86 32.59
C LEU A 37 -3.80 10.65 31.34
N GLY A 38 -3.71 9.48 30.70
CA GLY A 38 -4.57 9.15 29.56
C GLY A 38 -6.06 9.12 29.93
N ILE A 39 -6.39 8.60 31.12
CA ILE A 39 -7.77 8.58 31.65
C ILE A 39 -8.29 10.00 31.91
N LEU A 40 -7.46 10.89 32.46
CA LEU A 40 -7.83 12.30 32.68
C LEU A 40 -8.10 13.04 31.36
N PHE A 41 -7.28 12.81 30.33
CA PHE A 41 -7.50 13.39 29.00
C PHE A 41 -8.79 12.90 28.34
N LEU A 42 -9.07 11.60 28.43
CA LEU A 42 -10.32 11.01 27.94
C LEU A 42 -11.54 11.56 28.68
N GLY A 43 -11.44 11.73 30.01
CA GLY A 43 -12.50 12.31 30.84
C GLY A 43 -12.81 13.76 30.47
N ALA A 44 -11.77 14.60 30.31
CA ALA A 44 -11.93 16.00 29.90
C ALA A 44 -12.53 16.13 28.50
N GLY A 45 -12.10 15.28 27.55
CA GLY A 45 -12.67 15.22 26.20
C GLY A 45 -14.16 14.86 26.20
N LEU A 46 -14.56 13.89 27.04
CA LEU A 46 -15.96 13.47 27.17
C LEU A 46 -16.84 14.53 27.85
N GLU A 47 -16.32 15.25 28.84
CA GLU A 47 -17.08 16.31 29.52
C GLU A 47 -17.30 17.53 28.62
N ILE A 48 -16.30 17.91 27.81
CA ILE A 48 -16.44 18.95 26.78
C ILE A 48 -17.47 18.52 25.73
N HIS A 49 -17.45 17.26 25.32
CA HIS A 49 -18.41 16.71 24.35
C HIS A 49 -19.85 16.75 24.87
N SER A 50 -20.06 16.49 26.16
CA SER A 50 -21.39 16.52 26.78
C SER A 50 -22.02 17.93 26.88
N LYS A 51 -21.19 18.99 26.89
CA LYS A 51 -21.63 20.38 27.12
C LYS A 51 -21.88 21.17 25.82
N HIS A 52 -21.46 20.65 24.66
CA HIS A 52 -21.56 21.36 23.38
C HIS A 52 -22.02 20.45 22.22
N PRO A 53 -23.29 19.98 22.22
CA PRO A 53 -23.82 19.10 21.18
C PRO A 53 -23.90 19.76 19.79
N ASP A 54 -24.00 21.09 19.73
CA ASP A 54 -24.13 21.87 18.48
C ASP A 54 -22.83 21.93 17.66
N PHE A 55 -21.70 21.48 18.21
CA PHE A 55 -20.41 21.44 17.53
C PHE A 55 -20.41 20.51 16.30
N MET A 56 -21.25 19.46 16.30
CA MET A 56 -21.36 18.52 15.18
C MET A 56 -22.25 19.06 14.05
N ALA A 57 -23.20 19.94 14.34
CA ALA A 57 -24.09 20.53 13.32
C ALA A 57 -23.35 21.42 12.30
N ILE A 58 -22.15 21.90 12.66
CA ILE A 58 -21.27 22.66 11.77
C ILE A 58 -20.64 21.75 10.70
N PHE A 59 -20.39 20.48 11.01
CA PHE A 59 -19.87 19.49 10.06
C PHE A 59 -20.98 18.91 9.17
N ASP A 60 -22.19 18.75 9.70
CA ASP A 60 -23.36 18.29 8.92
C ASP A 60 -23.84 19.33 7.89
N ALA A 61 -23.58 20.63 8.12
CA ALA A 61 -23.97 21.71 7.22
C ALA A 61 -23.02 21.92 6.01
N GLN A 62 -21.89 21.20 5.94
CA GLN A 62 -20.92 21.29 4.83
C GLN A 62 -21.11 20.21 3.75
N GLU A 63 -22.01 19.24 3.90
CA GLU A 63 -22.37 18.30 2.82
C GLU A 63 -23.33 18.97 1.81
N ALA A 64 -22.81 19.92 1.04
CA ALA A 64 -23.41 20.35 -0.22
C ALA A 64 -23.34 19.21 -1.26
N PRO A 65 -24.25 19.15 -2.25
CA PRO A 65 -24.18 18.14 -3.30
C PRO A 65 -22.83 18.25 -4.04
N GLU A 66 -21.98 17.24 -3.88
CA GLU A 66 -20.74 17.09 -4.62
C GLU A 66 -21.08 17.03 -6.12
N ASP A 67 -20.72 18.09 -6.86
CA ASP A 67 -20.82 18.14 -8.31
C ASP A 67 -19.69 17.25 -8.86
N ASP A 68 -20.05 16.04 -9.29
CA ASP A 68 -19.19 14.98 -9.83
C ASP A 68 -18.53 15.39 -11.18
N GLN A 69 -17.69 16.42 -11.17
CA GLN A 69 -16.65 16.60 -12.18
C GLN A 69 -15.33 16.08 -11.62
N GLU A 70 -15.14 14.75 -11.71
CA GLU A 70 -13.84 14.10 -11.55
C GLU A 70 -12.91 14.57 -12.69
N ASP A 71 -12.26 15.72 -12.51
CA ASP A 71 -10.99 16.01 -13.18
C ASP A 71 -9.93 15.06 -12.57
N PRO A 72 -9.10 14.34 -13.35
CA PRO A 72 -8.13 13.38 -12.80
C PRO A 72 -6.98 14.02 -12.01
N GLU A 73 -6.96 15.35 -11.87
CA GLU A 73 -6.03 16.06 -11.00
C GLU A 73 -6.54 16.00 -9.55
N GLU A 74 -5.95 15.11 -8.76
CA GLU A 74 -6.10 15.03 -7.31
C GLU A 74 -6.06 16.43 -6.69
N HIS A 75 -7.22 16.93 -6.23
CA HIS A 75 -7.30 18.12 -5.39
C HIS A 75 -6.59 17.82 -4.05
N GLU A 76 -5.28 18.04 -4.00
CA GLU A 76 -4.56 18.41 -2.77
C GLU A 76 -5.06 19.79 -2.33
N ASN A 77 -6.20 19.84 -1.66
CA ASN A 77 -6.62 21.04 -0.94
C ASN A 77 -6.92 20.68 0.52
N SER A 78 -5.87 20.74 1.34
CA SER A 78 -6.01 20.86 2.79
C SER A 78 -6.04 22.35 3.10
N GLN A 79 -7.21 22.98 2.94
CA GLN A 79 -7.46 24.32 3.46
C GLN A 79 -7.85 24.16 4.93
N GLU A 80 -6.95 24.58 5.82
CA GLU A 80 -7.28 24.94 7.19
C GLU A 80 -8.03 26.28 7.14
N ASP A 81 -9.26 26.31 7.64
CA ASP A 81 -10.08 27.52 7.75
C ASP A 81 -9.48 28.49 8.78
N GLU A 82 -8.79 29.53 8.29
CA GLU A 82 -8.62 30.79 9.04
C GLU A 82 -9.81 31.72 8.77
N PRO A 83 -10.38 32.38 9.79
CA PRO A 83 -11.47 33.32 9.59
C PRO A 83 -10.98 34.61 8.92
N ALA A 84 -11.71 34.98 7.87
CA ALA A 84 -11.49 36.14 7.00
C ALA A 84 -11.33 37.46 7.76
N HIS A 85 -10.15 38.08 7.63
CA HIS A 85 -10.01 39.53 7.71
C HIS A 85 -9.97 40.06 6.28
N VAL A 86 -11.04 40.75 5.90
CA VAL A 86 -11.16 41.47 4.64
C VAL A 86 -10.33 42.74 4.76
N ASP A 87 -9.27 42.87 3.96
CA ASP A 87 -8.73 44.16 3.55
C ASP A 87 -8.10 44.03 2.15
N ASP A 88 -8.54 44.92 1.27
CA ASP A 88 -8.30 45.00 -0.18
C ASP A 88 -6.82 45.21 -0.54
N GLU A 89 -6.08 44.14 -0.86
CA GLU A 89 -4.80 44.19 -1.61
C GLU A 89 -4.69 43.05 -2.63
N GLU A 90 -5.65 42.97 -3.56
CA GLU A 90 -5.59 42.08 -4.72
C GLU A 90 -4.91 42.78 -5.89
N GLU A 91 -3.64 42.47 -6.18
CA GLU A 91 -3.15 42.38 -7.57
C GLU A 91 -1.70 41.81 -7.74
N GLU A 92 -0.93 41.57 -6.67
CA GLU A 92 0.47 41.09 -6.80
C GLU A 92 0.72 39.58 -6.51
N GLN A 93 -0.30 38.80 -6.16
CA GLN A 93 -0.10 37.40 -5.70
C GLN A 93 0.00 36.34 -6.82
N GLY A 94 -0.41 36.65 -8.05
CA GLY A 94 -0.49 35.68 -9.15
C GLY A 94 0.85 35.08 -9.60
N ASN A 95 1.96 35.82 -9.48
CA ASN A 95 3.26 35.36 -9.98
C ASN A 95 3.95 34.38 -9.02
N THR A 96 3.54 34.35 -7.74
CA THR A 96 4.20 33.53 -6.71
C THR A 96 3.79 32.05 -6.77
N THR A 97 2.57 31.75 -7.23
CA THR A 97 2.03 30.38 -7.26
C THR A 97 2.63 29.55 -8.40
N ALA A 98 2.78 30.14 -9.59
CA ALA A 98 3.42 29.49 -10.74
C ALA A 98 4.89 29.17 -10.47
N ALA A 99 5.64 30.10 -9.89
CA ALA A 99 7.04 29.89 -9.50
C ALA A 99 7.19 28.78 -8.45
N LYS A 100 6.29 28.72 -7.45
CA LYS A 100 6.25 27.62 -6.46
C LYS A 100 5.98 26.27 -7.11
N LYS A 101 5.02 26.17 -8.04
CA LYS A 101 4.73 24.93 -8.79
C LYS A 101 5.90 24.50 -9.66
N ALA A 102 6.57 25.42 -10.35
CA ALA A 102 7.76 25.13 -11.16
C ALA A 102 8.92 24.59 -10.30
N LYS A 103 9.22 25.24 -9.18
CA LYS A 103 10.25 24.79 -8.22
C LYS A 103 9.89 23.41 -7.65
N ALA A 104 8.63 23.20 -7.30
CA ALA A 104 8.12 21.92 -6.83
C ALA A 104 8.32 20.78 -7.85
N ARG A 105 8.10 21.06 -9.14
CA ARG A 105 8.33 20.11 -10.24
C ARG A 105 9.82 19.85 -10.46
N GLU A 106 10.65 20.89 -10.40
CA GLU A 106 12.10 20.76 -10.54
C GLU A 106 12.71 19.85 -9.46
N VAL A 107 12.26 19.97 -8.21
CA VAL A 107 12.70 19.09 -7.12
C VAL A 107 12.38 17.61 -7.43
N VAL A 108 11.18 17.33 -7.96
CA VAL A 108 10.78 15.97 -8.36
C VAL A 108 11.65 15.46 -9.51
N ILE A 109 11.91 16.29 -10.52
CA ILE A 109 12.79 15.93 -11.66
C ILE A 109 14.20 15.58 -11.19
N ARG A 110 14.80 16.42 -10.32
CA ARG A 110 16.14 16.14 -9.78
C ARG A 110 16.17 14.85 -8.96
N ARG A 111 15.12 14.58 -8.19
CA ARG A 111 14.97 13.32 -7.43
C ARG A 111 14.89 12.12 -8.38
N ALA A 112 14.05 12.19 -9.41
CA ALA A 112 13.92 11.15 -10.43
C ALA A 112 15.23 10.87 -11.17
N GLN A 113 15.95 11.91 -11.58
CA GLN A 113 17.26 11.79 -12.24
C GLN A 113 18.29 11.08 -11.35
N ARG A 114 18.28 11.36 -10.03
CA ARG A 114 19.16 10.66 -9.08
C ARG A 114 18.84 9.17 -9.00
N ILE A 115 17.55 8.83 -8.87
CA ILE A 115 17.08 7.44 -8.82
C ILE A 115 17.46 6.71 -10.11
N LEU A 116 17.18 7.30 -11.28
CA LEU A 116 17.51 6.70 -12.58
C LEU A 116 19.02 6.58 -12.79
N GLY A 117 19.80 7.58 -12.41
CA GLY A 117 21.26 7.54 -12.49
C GLY A 117 21.85 6.40 -11.65
N GLN A 118 21.28 6.13 -10.47
CA GLN A 118 21.64 4.94 -9.67
C GLN A 118 21.04 3.64 -10.22
N GLY A 119 19.89 3.74 -10.89
CA GLY A 119 19.24 2.67 -11.65
C GLY A 119 20.14 2.10 -12.74
N LEU A 120 21.10 2.88 -13.25
CA LEU A 120 22.05 2.42 -14.25
C LEU A 120 23.10 1.42 -13.75
N ASN A 121 23.25 1.27 -12.43
CA ASN A 121 24.14 0.27 -11.86
C ASN A 121 23.72 -1.17 -12.22
N PRO A 122 24.63 -2.15 -12.09
CA PRO A 122 24.29 -3.56 -12.29
C PRO A 122 23.09 -4.01 -11.43
N PRO A 123 22.34 -5.04 -11.86
CA PRO A 123 21.27 -5.64 -11.06
C PRO A 123 21.74 -6.02 -9.66
N LEU A 124 20.80 -6.08 -8.71
CA LEU A 124 21.10 -6.43 -7.33
C LEU A 124 21.61 -7.86 -7.22
N ASP A 125 22.71 -8.04 -6.49
CA ASP A 125 23.23 -9.37 -6.22
C ASP A 125 22.24 -10.19 -5.38
N PRO A 126 22.24 -11.53 -5.55
CA PRO A 126 21.31 -12.43 -4.86
C PRO A 126 21.38 -12.34 -3.34
N GLU A 127 22.57 -12.16 -2.78
CA GLU A 127 22.80 -12.02 -1.35
C GLU A 127 22.13 -10.75 -0.81
N VAL A 128 22.25 -9.64 -1.53
CA VAL A 128 21.58 -8.38 -1.17
C VAL A 128 20.07 -8.54 -1.26
N THR A 129 19.58 -9.23 -2.28
CA THR A 129 18.15 -9.53 -2.45
C THR A 129 17.64 -10.42 -1.31
N LEU A 130 18.42 -11.43 -0.90
CA LEU A 130 18.13 -12.30 0.21
C LEU A 130 18.04 -11.53 1.53
N ASP A 131 19.01 -10.65 1.79
CA ASP A 131 19.01 -9.78 2.94
C ASP A 131 17.76 -8.88 2.95
N LEU A 132 17.38 -8.32 1.79
CA LEU A 132 16.18 -7.49 1.68
C LEU A 132 14.90 -8.24 2.04
N ILE A 133 14.72 -9.47 1.56
CA ILE A 133 13.50 -10.26 1.78
C ILE A 133 13.45 -10.93 3.16
N THR A 134 14.59 -11.04 3.85
CA THR A 134 14.67 -11.65 5.19
C THR A 134 14.84 -10.65 6.33
N ALA A 135 15.35 -9.45 6.05
CA ALA A 135 15.56 -8.42 7.07
C ALA A 135 14.25 -7.69 7.43
N LEU A 136 14.14 -7.29 8.70
CA LEU A 136 13.12 -6.34 9.12
C LEU A 136 13.47 -4.94 8.59
N PRO A 137 12.55 -4.21 7.97
CA PRO A 137 12.83 -2.85 7.49
C PRO A 137 13.09 -1.90 8.68
N LEU A 138 14.28 -1.30 8.71
CA LEU A 138 14.71 -0.36 9.78
C LEU A 138 14.90 1.09 9.29
N GLU A 139 14.64 1.39 8.02
CA GLU A 139 14.99 2.68 7.42
C GLU A 139 13.93 3.78 7.60
N VAL A 140 14.38 5.05 7.58
CA VAL A 140 13.51 6.23 7.52
C VAL A 140 12.77 6.27 6.18
N ALA A 141 11.45 6.44 6.22
CA ALA A 141 10.58 6.16 5.05
C ALA A 141 10.95 6.84 3.73
N GLU A 142 11.37 8.12 3.69
CA GLU A 142 11.70 8.78 2.41
C GLU A 142 12.97 8.19 1.78
N LYS A 143 14.00 7.93 2.59
CA LYS A 143 15.21 7.24 2.11
C LYS A 143 14.91 5.81 1.71
N ALA A 144 14.03 5.14 2.44
CA ALA A 144 13.57 3.79 2.11
C ALA A 144 12.83 3.77 0.76
N GLU A 145 12.01 4.78 0.47
CA GLU A 145 11.32 4.96 -0.82
C GLU A 145 12.31 5.17 -1.97
N ASP A 146 13.26 6.09 -1.82
CA ASP A 146 14.32 6.32 -2.82
C ASP A 146 15.14 5.05 -3.07
N SER A 147 15.54 4.36 -2.00
CA SER A 147 16.27 3.11 -2.08
C SER A 147 15.45 2.03 -2.80
N ALA A 148 14.17 1.88 -2.50
CA ALA A 148 13.29 0.92 -3.15
C ALA A 148 13.10 1.22 -4.64
N LEU A 149 12.87 2.50 -4.99
CA LEU A 149 12.77 2.95 -6.38
C LEU A 149 14.07 2.71 -7.15
N THR A 150 15.23 2.98 -6.52
CA THR A 150 16.54 2.66 -7.10
C THR A 150 16.71 1.15 -7.31
N ARG A 151 16.31 0.30 -6.36
CA ARG A 151 16.42 -1.16 -6.49
C ARG A 151 15.59 -1.69 -7.65
N VAL A 152 14.32 -1.30 -7.76
CA VAL A 152 13.47 -1.73 -8.89
C VAL A 152 13.95 -1.15 -10.23
N ALA A 153 14.56 0.04 -10.23
CA ALA A 153 15.16 0.60 -11.43
C ALA A 153 16.47 -0.09 -11.86
N ARG A 154 17.20 -0.70 -10.92
CA ARG A 154 18.39 -1.53 -11.20
C ARG A 154 18.01 -2.92 -11.71
N GLY A 155 16.95 -3.50 -11.15
CA GLY A 155 16.56 -4.90 -11.36
C GLY A 155 17.24 -5.87 -10.41
N PHE A 156 16.83 -7.14 -10.47
CA PHE A 156 17.33 -8.22 -9.62
C PHE A 156 18.07 -9.25 -10.47
N LYS A 157 19.23 -9.70 -10.00
CA LYS A 157 20.06 -10.66 -10.73
C LYS A 157 19.46 -12.07 -10.64
N THR A 158 19.37 -12.74 -11.79
CA THR A 158 19.03 -14.17 -11.86
C THR A 158 20.18 -15.03 -11.35
N VAL A 159 19.84 -16.13 -10.67
CA VAL A 159 20.79 -17.14 -10.20
C VAL A 159 20.15 -18.51 -10.27
N ASP A 160 20.92 -19.48 -10.74
CA ASP A 160 20.45 -20.86 -10.95
C ASP A 160 20.06 -21.59 -9.66
N ASP A 161 20.56 -21.14 -8.50
CA ASP A 161 20.47 -21.86 -7.23
C ASP A 161 19.99 -20.98 -6.07
N TRP A 162 18.82 -20.35 -6.25
CA TRP A 162 18.11 -19.63 -5.18
C TRP A 162 17.78 -20.54 -4.00
N GLU A 163 17.49 -21.82 -4.24
CA GLU A 163 17.21 -22.79 -3.18
C GLU A 163 18.36 -22.89 -2.18
N ARG A 164 19.61 -23.01 -2.64
CA ARG A 164 20.77 -23.09 -1.74
C ARG A 164 20.98 -21.81 -0.94
N LEU A 165 20.72 -20.64 -1.53
CA LEU A 165 20.84 -19.36 -0.84
C LEU A 165 19.77 -19.22 0.25
N LEU A 166 18.52 -19.53 -0.08
CA LEU A 166 17.38 -19.39 0.82
C LEU A 166 17.39 -20.41 1.96
N ARG A 167 17.80 -21.67 1.71
CA ARG A 167 17.94 -22.70 2.76
C ARG A 167 18.82 -22.26 3.93
N LYS A 168 19.76 -21.33 3.70
CA LYS A 168 20.62 -20.79 4.77
C LYS A 168 19.94 -19.72 5.61
N ALA A 169 18.99 -18.98 5.03
CA ALA A 169 18.43 -17.78 5.62
C ALA A 169 17.00 -17.96 6.14
N THR A 170 16.23 -18.89 5.58
CA THR A 170 14.83 -19.10 5.98
C THR A 170 14.65 -20.43 6.70
N ARG A 171 13.89 -20.40 7.80
CA ARG A 171 13.21 -21.60 8.30
C ARG A 171 12.12 -21.91 7.27
N GLN A 172 12.14 -23.09 6.68
CA GLN A 172 11.26 -23.49 5.57
C GLN A 172 9.79 -23.07 5.79
N GLY A 173 9.11 -22.77 4.67
CA GLY A 173 7.79 -22.14 4.59
C GLY A 173 6.73 -22.68 5.56
N SER A 174 5.84 -21.78 5.99
CA SER A 174 4.69 -22.13 6.81
C SER A 174 3.55 -22.60 5.92
N ARG A 175 2.85 -23.67 6.31
CA ARG A 175 1.61 -24.16 5.64
C ARG A 175 0.50 -23.10 5.53
N THR A 176 0.66 -21.94 6.18
CA THR A 176 -0.27 -20.81 6.12
C THR A 176 -0.35 -20.18 4.72
N ASP A 177 0.73 -20.24 3.92
CA ASP A 177 0.82 -19.55 2.63
C ASP A 177 -0.03 -20.20 1.55
N ALA A 178 0.03 -21.52 1.37
CA ALA A 178 -0.85 -22.26 0.46
C ALA A 178 -2.35 -22.01 0.74
N THR A 179 -2.76 -22.00 2.01
CA THR A 179 -4.16 -21.76 2.39
C THR A 179 -4.58 -20.32 2.08
N PHE A 180 -3.69 -19.36 2.29
CA PHE A 180 -3.93 -17.96 1.95
C PHE A 180 -4.07 -17.78 0.43
N CYS A 181 -3.17 -18.37 -0.34
CA CYS A 181 -3.21 -18.39 -1.80
C CYS A 181 -4.52 -18.98 -2.36
N GLN A 182 -4.95 -20.15 -1.86
CA GLN A 182 -6.20 -20.78 -2.31
C GLN A 182 -7.43 -19.90 -2.05
N LYS A 183 -7.48 -19.21 -0.90
CA LYS A 183 -8.57 -18.28 -0.59
C LYS A 183 -8.57 -17.08 -1.55
N SER A 184 -7.40 -16.55 -1.89
CA SER A 184 -7.26 -15.51 -2.90
C SER A 184 -7.78 -15.97 -4.26
N MET A 185 -7.38 -17.17 -4.71
CA MET A 185 -7.85 -17.75 -5.98
C MET A 185 -9.36 -17.98 -6.01
N ALA A 186 -9.96 -18.41 -4.89
CA ALA A 186 -11.41 -18.56 -4.80
C ALA A 186 -12.15 -17.23 -4.98
N LEU A 187 -11.60 -16.14 -4.45
CA LEU A 187 -12.14 -14.78 -4.65
C LEU A 187 -11.97 -14.27 -6.09
N ASP A 188 -11.01 -14.80 -6.86
CA ASP A 188 -10.89 -14.49 -8.28
C ASP A 188 -11.99 -15.18 -9.12
N ALA A 189 -12.39 -16.39 -8.72
CA ALA A 189 -13.48 -17.13 -9.37
C ALA A 189 -14.86 -16.51 -9.06
N GLU A 190 -15.06 -16.02 -7.84
CA GLU A 190 -16.29 -15.35 -7.40
C GLU A 190 -15.96 -13.95 -6.84
N PRO A 191 -15.85 -12.91 -7.70
CA PRO A 191 -15.42 -11.59 -7.29
C PRO A 191 -16.35 -10.94 -6.26
N ASP A 192 -15.89 -10.87 -5.01
CA ASP A 192 -16.52 -10.13 -3.92
C ASP A 192 -15.50 -9.20 -3.24
N LEU A 193 -15.62 -7.91 -3.55
CA LEU A 193 -14.70 -6.88 -3.08
C LEU A 193 -14.72 -6.73 -1.56
N LEU A 194 -15.88 -6.95 -0.93
CA LEU A 194 -16.01 -6.88 0.53
C LEU A 194 -15.25 -8.06 1.14
N GLN A 195 -15.46 -9.28 0.64
CA GLN A 195 -14.74 -10.45 1.13
C GLN A 195 -13.24 -10.34 0.89
N ARG A 196 -12.81 -9.80 -0.25
CA ARG A 196 -11.39 -9.53 -0.52
C ARG A 196 -10.79 -8.53 0.46
N ASP A 197 -11.52 -7.47 0.82
CA ASP A 197 -11.05 -6.52 1.83
C ASP A 197 -10.92 -7.16 3.22
N ILE A 198 -11.90 -7.97 3.65
CA ILE A 198 -11.77 -8.71 4.92
C ILE A 198 -10.61 -9.71 4.88
N HIS A 199 -10.43 -10.41 3.75
CA HIS A 199 -9.32 -11.32 3.56
C HIS A 199 -7.97 -10.61 3.77
N LEU A 200 -7.78 -9.45 3.12
CA LEU A 200 -6.60 -8.60 3.25
C LEU A 200 -6.36 -8.07 4.67
N ARG A 201 -7.41 -7.75 5.43
CA ARG A 201 -7.27 -7.28 6.82
C ARG A 201 -6.90 -8.39 7.79
N ARG A 202 -7.55 -9.56 7.64
CA ARG A 202 -7.26 -10.71 8.51
C ARG A 202 -5.80 -11.14 8.38
N SER A 203 -5.23 -11.09 7.17
CA SER A 203 -3.81 -11.37 6.93
C SER A 203 -2.85 -10.27 7.40
N GLN A 204 -3.27 -9.00 7.51
CA GLN A 204 -2.40 -7.95 8.05
C GLN A 204 -1.95 -8.21 9.50
N SER A 205 -2.79 -8.89 10.29
CA SER A 205 -2.42 -9.27 11.66
C SER A 205 -1.35 -10.37 11.72
N VAL A 206 -1.23 -11.12 10.62
CA VAL A 206 -0.38 -12.31 10.49
C VAL A 206 0.99 -11.93 9.88
N THR A 207 1.03 -10.93 8.98
CA THR A 207 2.21 -10.56 8.19
C THR A 207 3.38 -9.93 8.96
N ARG A 208 3.18 -9.42 10.19
CA ARG A 208 4.31 -8.83 10.96
C ARG A 208 5.32 -9.88 11.43
N THR A 209 4.97 -11.16 11.40
CA THR A 209 5.80 -12.29 11.90
C THR A 209 6.01 -13.40 10.87
N GLU A 210 5.43 -13.30 9.67
CA GLU A 210 5.39 -14.40 8.68
C GLU A 210 6.27 -14.17 7.43
N SER A 211 6.30 -15.22 6.59
CA SER A 211 7.18 -15.42 5.44
C SER A 211 7.05 -14.32 4.37
N TYR A 212 8.11 -14.16 3.57
CA TYR A 212 8.10 -13.32 2.38
C TYR A 212 7.00 -13.72 1.36
N LEU A 213 6.70 -15.03 1.22
CA LEU A 213 5.65 -15.52 0.32
C LEU A 213 4.28 -14.93 0.68
N HIS A 214 3.95 -14.89 1.98
CA HIS A 214 2.70 -14.28 2.42
C HIS A 214 2.62 -12.81 2.02
N GLY A 215 3.71 -12.07 2.24
CA GLY A 215 3.82 -10.66 1.86
C GLY A 215 3.64 -10.45 0.35
N LEU A 216 4.21 -11.33 -0.48
CA LEU A 216 4.01 -11.32 -1.93
C LEU A 216 2.54 -11.53 -2.32
N ILE A 217 1.90 -12.58 -1.80
CA ILE A 217 0.48 -12.87 -2.10
C ILE A 217 -0.39 -11.70 -1.66
N HIS A 218 -0.10 -11.11 -0.49
CA HIS A 218 -0.81 -9.92 0.02
C HIS A 218 -0.67 -8.69 -0.89
N LYS A 219 0.53 -8.44 -1.42
CA LYS A 219 0.78 -7.38 -2.41
C LYS A 219 -0.06 -7.61 -3.67
N MET A 220 -0.08 -8.83 -4.18
CA MET A 220 -0.88 -9.21 -5.35
C MET A 220 -2.37 -8.99 -5.08
N ASP A 221 -2.92 -9.51 -3.97
CA ASP A 221 -4.33 -9.28 -3.62
C ASP A 221 -4.70 -7.82 -3.42
N THR A 222 -3.77 -7.02 -2.91
CA THR A 222 -3.93 -5.57 -2.80
C THR A 222 -4.08 -4.92 -4.17
N ILE A 223 -3.30 -5.37 -5.16
CA ILE A 223 -3.42 -4.92 -6.55
C ILE A 223 -4.76 -5.37 -7.16
N LYS A 224 -5.18 -6.62 -6.91
CA LYS A 224 -6.49 -7.14 -7.35
C LYS A 224 -7.65 -6.30 -6.79
N PHE A 225 -7.64 -6.07 -5.48
CA PHE A 225 -8.61 -5.19 -4.80
C PHE A 225 -8.67 -3.81 -5.46
N THR A 226 -7.51 -3.21 -5.73
CA THR A 226 -7.45 -1.88 -6.33
C THR A 226 -8.07 -1.84 -7.72
N VAL A 227 -7.80 -2.85 -8.54
CA VAL A 227 -8.39 -2.96 -9.89
C VAL A 227 -9.91 -3.16 -9.82
N GLU A 228 -10.39 -4.02 -8.91
CA GLU A 228 -11.82 -4.22 -8.70
C GLU A 228 -12.52 -2.97 -8.14
N TRP A 229 -11.89 -2.25 -7.20
CA TRP A 229 -12.37 -0.99 -6.65
C TRP A 229 -12.52 0.08 -7.74
N LYS A 230 -11.51 0.21 -8.61
CA LYS A 230 -11.56 1.15 -9.74
C LYS A 230 -12.62 0.80 -10.78
N LYS A 231 -13.02 -0.48 -10.93
CA LYS A 231 -14.15 -0.86 -11.81
C LYS A 231 -15.51 -0.36 -11.30
N ARG A 232 -15.59 0.11 -10.06
CA ARG A 232 -16.80 0.65 -9.42
C ARG A 232 -16.88 2.18 -9.47
N THR A 233 -15.95 2.85 -10.17
CA THR A 233 -16.04 4.29 -10.47
C THR A 233 -17.05 4.54 -11.59
N GLY A 234 -17.67 5.73 -11.61
CA GLY A 234 -18.73 6.09 -12.56
C GLY A 234 -20.08 6.42 -11.90
N LYS A 235 -21.16 6.39 -12.69
CA LYS A 235 -22.51 6.74 -12.22
C LYS A 235 -22.91 5.85 -11.03
N ASN A 236 -23.25 6.46 -9.90
CA ASN A 236 -23.53 5.83 -8.60
C ASN A 236 -22.31 5.33 -7.82
N SER A 237 -21.08 5.75 -8.17
CA SER A 237 -19.89 5.34 -7.42
C SER A 237 -19.92 5.83 -5.95
N GLY A 238 -20.43 7.04 -5.70
CA GLY A 238 -20.62 7.58 -4.35
C GLY A 238 -21.50 6.68 -3.48
N THR A 239 -22.68 6.29 -4.00
CA THR A 239 -23.59 5.37 -3.33
C THR A 239 -22.92 4.02 -3.06
N TYR A 240 -22.23 3.44 -4.05
CA TYR A 240 -21.54 2.17 -3.86
C TYR A 240 -20.43 2.26 -2.80
N LYS A 241 -19.58 3.29 -2.84
CA LYS A 241 -18.50 3.51 -1.87
C LYS A 241 -19.06 3.69 -0.46
N ARG A 242 -20.16 4.44 -0.31
CA ARG A 242 -20.88 4.61 0.95
C ARG A 242 -21.40 3.27 1.47
N ASP A 243 -22.17 2.56 0.65
CA ASP A 243 -22.80 1.29 1.05
C ASP A 243 -21.75 0.22 1.37
N PHE A 244 -20.64 0.19 0.63
CA PHE A 244 -19.48 -0.66 0.91
C PHE A 244 -18.88 -0.34 2.29
N ASN A 245 -18.62 0.93 2.59
CA ASN A 245 -18.07 1.33 3.89
C ASN A 245 -19.04 1.03 5.04
N VAL A 246 -20.35 1.24 4.85
CA VAL A 246 -21.38 0.89 5.84
C VAL A 246 -21.38 -0.62 6.12
N ALA A 247 -21.44 -1.45 5.07
CA ALA A 247 -21.45 -2.91 5.21
C ALA A 247 -20.21 -3.43 5.94
N LEU A 248 -19.06 -2.82 5.65
CA LEU A 248 -17.78 -3.16 6.25
C LEU A 248 -17.67 -2.72 7.71
N PHE A 249 -18.12 -1.51 8.03
CA PHE A 249 -18.19 -1.01 9.40
C PHE A 249 -19.11 -1.89 10.27
N GLN A 250 -20.29 -2.24 9.76
CA GLN A 250 -21.23 -3.12 10.46
C GLN A 250 -20.63 -4.51 10.71
N ARG A 251 -19.81 -5.00 9.78
CA ARG A 251 -19.13 -6.30 9.90
C ARG A 251 -17.98 -6.28 10.89
N GLU A 252 -17.23 -5.18 11.00
CA GLU A 252 -16.20 -5.04 12.04
C GLU A 252 -16.80 -4.85 13.45
N ASN A 253 -18.02 -4.33 13.50
CA ASN A 253 -18.78 -4.14 14.73
C ASN A 253 -19.92 -5.15 14.85
N GLU A 254 -19.69 -6.40 14.41
CA GLU A 254 -20.75 -7.43 14.30
C GLU A 254 -21.52 -7.62 15.63
N ALA A 255 -20.83 -7.55 16.77
CA ALA A 255 -21.45 -7.67 18.10
C ALA A 255 -22.58 -6.64 18.35
N ILE A 256 -22.51 -5.48 17.70
CA ILE A 256 -23.48 -4.39 17.83
C ILE A 256 -24.62 -4.58 16.82
N PHE A 257 -24.29 -4.94 15.58
CA PHE A 257 -25.24 -4.90 14.46
C PHE A 257 -25.92 -6.24 14.13
N ARG A 258 -25.41 -7.38 14.60
CA ARG A 258 -25.87 -8.71 14.14
C ARG A 258 -27.33 -9.01 14.45
N SER A 259 -27.84 -8.59 15.61
CA SER A 259 -29.21 -8.87 16.05
C SER A 259 -30.23 -7.80 15.67
N LEU A 260 -29.79 -6.74 14.98
CA LEU A 260 -30.65 -5.61 14.62
C LEU A 260 -31.30 -5.83 13.25
N SER A 261 -32.57 -5.42 13.14
CA SER A 261 -33.30 -5.31 11.87
C SER A 261 -32.71 -4.22 10.97
N ALA A 262 -33.13 -4.15 9.71
CA ALA A 262 -32.60 -3.17 8.76
C ALA A 262 -32.86 -1.71 9.19
N ASP A 263 -34.02 -1.42 9.79
CA ASP A 263 -34.34 -0.07 10.28
C ASP A 263 -33.57 0.24 11.56
N GLU A 264 -33.47 -0.70 12.51
CA GLU A 264 -32.64 -0.54 13.71
C GLU A 264 -31.15 -0.35 13.38
N LYS A 265 -30.64 -1.02 12.35
CA LYS A 265 -29.27 -0.79 11.85
C LYS A 265 -29.10 0.64 11.32
N ARG A 266 -30.11 1.20 10.67
CA ARG A 266 -30.08 2.58 10.16
C ARG A 266 -30.01 3.56 11.31
N ASP A 267 -30.90 3.40 12.30
CA ASP A 267 -30.92 4.25 13.50
C ASP A 267 -29.61 4.13 14.28
N LYS A 268 -29.07 2.90 14.42
CA LYS A 268 -27.80 2.67 15.10
C LYS A 268 -26.61 3.25 14.33
N MET A 269 -26.64 3.27 13.00
CA MET A 269 -25.63 3.95 12.20
C MET A 269 -25.65 5.47 12.41
N THR A 270 -26.81 6.08 12.62
CA THR A 270 -26.92 7.50 12.98
C THR A 270 -26.29 7.77 14.36
N GLU A 271 -26.53 6.90 15.34
CA GLU A 271 -25.87 6.99 16.66
C GLU A 271 -24.34 6.84 16.56
N TYR A 272 -23.85 6.01 15.63
CA TYR A 272 -22.42 5.73 15.42
C TYR A 272 -21.80 6.59 14.32
N ALA A 273 -22.46 7.67 13.89
CA ALA A 273 -21.94 8.54 12.83
C ALA A 273 -20.53 9.07 13.13
N PRO A 274 -20.16 9.51 14.36
CA PRO A 274 -18.81 9.98 14.64
C PRO A 274 -17.73 8.89 14.43
N GLN A 275 -17.98 7.67 14.91
CA GLN A 275 -17.07 6.54 14.76
C GLN A 275 -16.97 6.09 13.31
N PHE A 276 -18.09 6.13 12.59
CA PHE A 276 -18.13 5.82 11.17
C PHE A 276 -17.32 6.83 10.34
N THR A 277 -17.37 8.13 10.67
CA THR A 277 -16.55 9.16 10.02
C THR A 277 -15.05 8.92 10.25
N LEU A 278 -14.63 8.61 11.48
CA LEU A 278 -13.24 8.24 11.76
C LEU A 278 -12.80 7.00 10.98
N PHE A 279 -13.66 5.99 10.96
CA PHE A 279 -13.45 4.78 10.17
C PHE A 279 -13.28 5.08 8.67
N LYS A 280 -14.14 5.92 8.08
CA LYS A 280 -14.01 6.34 6.67
C LYS A 280 -12.67 7.01 6.39
N ARG A 281 -12.24 7.94 7.24
CA ARG A 281 -10.96 8.65 7.10
C ARG A 281 -9.77 7.69 7.12
N ASP A 282 -9.78 6.71 8.02
CA ASP A 282 -8.73 5.69 8.08
C ASP A 282 -8.74 4.78 6.84
N ARG A 283 -9.94 4.50 6.31
CA ARG A 283 -10.12 3.72 5.08
C ARG A 283 -9.63 4.43 3.83
N GLU A 284 -9.84 5.73 3.72
CA GLU A 284 -9.31 6.53 2.61
C GLU A 284 -7.79 6.44 2.53
N ASN A 285 -7.10 6.50 3.68
CA ASN A 285 -5.66 6.30 3.74
C ASN A 285 -5.24 4.92 3.22
N ILE A 286 -5.97 3.87 3.60
CA ILE A 286 -5.72 2.51 3.13
C ILE A 286 -5.92 2.43 1.62
N VAL A 287 -7.05 2.90 1.09
CA VAL A 287 -7.37 2.88 -0.34
C VAL A 287 -6.32 3.63 -1.16
N THR A 288 -5.91 4.83 -0.72
CA THR A 288 -4.84 5.60 -1.34
C THR A 288 -3.51 4.84 -1.39
N SER A 289 -3.16 4.16 -0.30
CA SER A 289 -1.92 3.37 -0.24
C SER A 289 -1.94 2.16 -1.18
N ARG A 290 -3.10 1.50 -1.31
CA ARG A 290 -3.31 0.41 -2.27
C ARG A 290 -3.25 0.90 -3.72
N ASN A 291 -3.84 2.07 -3.99
CA ASN A 291 -3.75 2.76 -5.29
C ASN A 291 -2.29 3.04 -5.68
N ARG A 292 -1.47 3.53 -4.74
CA ARG A 292 -0.03 3.76 -4.96
C ARG A 292 0.73 2.47 -5.27
N LEU A 293 0.44 1.39 -4.56
CA LEU A 293 1.06 0.09 -4.83
C LEU A 293 0.72 -0.38 -6.26
N GLN A 294 -0.54 -0.30 -6.65
CA GLN A 294 -0.98 -0.65 -8.00
C GLN A 294 -0.33 0.23 -9.06
N PHE A 295 -0.17 1.53 -8.79
CA PHE A 295 0.50 2.45 -9.70
C PHE A 295 1.98 2.08 -9.86
N ALA A 296 2.71 1.86 -8.76
CA ALA A 296 4.10 1.38 -8.82
C ALA A 296 4.23 0.06 -9.60
N TYR A 297 3.36 -0.92 -9.33
CA TYR A 297 3.34 -2.19 -10.06
C TYR A 297 3.12 -1.99 -11.57
N LYS A 298 2.20 -1.10 -11.96
CA LYS A 298 2.00 -0.81 -13.39
C LYS A 298 3.26 -0.25 -14.07
N HIS A 299 4.15 0.42 -13.34
CA HIS A 299 5.34 1.07 -13.88
C HIS A 299 6.63 0.26 -13.81
N PHE A 300 6.81 -0.59 -12.78
CA PHE A 300 8.03 -1.39 -12.59
C PHE A 300 7.79 -2.90 -12.55
N GLY A 301 6.52 -3.31 -12.61
CA GLY A 301 6.09 -4.70 -12.68
C GLY A 301 6.58 -5.58 -11.54
N SER A 302 7.14 -6.73 -11.89
CA SER A 302 7.62 -7.79 -11.01
C SER A 302 8.67 -7.29 -10.02
N GLY A 303 9.42 -6.22 -10.32
CA GLY A 303 10.35 -5.61 -9.37
C GLY A 303 9.65 -5.10 -8.09
N VAL A 304 8.43 -4.57 -8.21
CA VAL A 304 7.60 -4.14 -7.07
C VAL A 304 7.08 -5.35 -6.27
N LEU A 305 6.84 -6.46 -6.93
CA LEU A 305 6.47 -7.72 -6.27
C LEU A 305 7.67 -8.34 -5.54
N ILE A 306 8.90 -8.13 -6.01
CA ILE A 306 10.10 -8.60 -5.33
C ILE A 306 10.43 -7.76 -4.09
N ASP A 307 10.47 -6.43 -4.23
CA ASP A 307 10.94 -5.58 -3.14
C ASP A 307 9.92 -5.47 -1.97
N PRO A 308 10.28 -5.84 -0.73
CA PRO A 308 9.37 -5.80 0.42
C PRO A 308 8.92 -4.40 0.82
N PHE A 309 9.64 -3.35 0.41
CA PHE A 309 9.24 -1.98 0.68
C PHE A 309 7.86 -1.67 0.12
N PHE A 310 7.52 -2.17 -1.07
CA PHE A 310 6.25 -1.87 -1.74
C PHE A 310 5.08 -2.64 -1.13
N SER A 311 4.70 -2.27 0.09
CA SER A 311 3.47 -2.73 0.74
C SER A 311 2.52 -1.54 0.96
N ALA A 312 1.21 -1.81 1.02
CA ALA A 312 0.25 -0.76 1.34
C ALA A 312 0.53 -0.10 2.70
N SER A 313 1.07 -0.85 3.66
CA SER A 313 1.45 -0.31 4.97
C SER A 313 2.57 0.74 4.85
N ASN A 314 3.63 0.41 4.12
CA ASN A 314 4.78 1.32 3.96
C ASN A 314 4.41 2.55 3.12
N LEU A 315 3.64 2.37 2.06
CA LEU A 315 3.20 3.45 1.17
C LEU A 315 2.16 4.40 1.83
N GLY A 316 1.55 3.96 2.94
CA GLY A 316 0.58 4.74 3.71
C GLY A 316 1.16 5.51 4.90
N GLN A 317 2.22 5.00 5.54
CA GLN A 317 2.74 5.55 6.81
C GLN A 317 3.39 6.93 6.67
N LYS A 318 3.99 7.27 5.53
CA LYS A 318 4.56 8.60 5.29
C LYS A 318 4.32 8.98 3.85
N ARG A 319 3.37 9.89 3.63
CA ARG A 319 3.08 10.42 2.30
C ARG A 319 4.30 11.21 1.83
N ALA A 320 5.12 10.63 0.95
CA ALA A 320 5.82 11.48 0.00
C ALA A 320 4.73 12.24 -0.75
N LYS A 321 4.60 13.56 -0.51
CA LYS A 321 3.52 14.41 -1.06
C LYS A 321 3.44 14.40 -2.59
N LYS A 322 4.38 13.72 -3.26
CA LYS A 322 4.52 13.70 -4.72
C LYS A 322 4.93 12.33 -5.25
N PHE A 323 4.55 11.24 -4.57
CA PHE A 323 4.88 9.88 -5.02
C PHE A 323 4.39 9.63 -6.46
N GLN A 324 3.14 9.98 -6.72
CA GLN A 324 2.51 9.87 -8.04
C GLN A 324 3.29 10.66 -9.11
N SER A 325 3.52 11.95 -8.86
CA SER A 325 4.29 12.80 -9.78
C SER A 325 5.73 12.31 -9.98
N LEU A 326 6.36 11.75 -8.95
CA LEU A 326 7.69 11.15 -9.07
C LEU A 326 7.68 9.94 -10.00
N LEU A 327 6.69 9.05 -9.86
CA LEU A 327 6.54 7.88 -10.71
C LEU A 327 6.25 8.26 -12.17
N ASP A 328 5.42 9.29 -12.41
CA ASP A 328 5.19 9.82 -13.75
C ASP A 328 6.48 10.37 -14.38
N VAL A 329 7.28 11.13 -13.63
CA VAL A 329 8.56 11.65 -14.10
C VAL A 329 9.57 10.52 -14.33
N LEU A 330 9.64 9.52 -13.45
CA LEU A 330 10.49 8.34 -13.63
C LEU A 330 10.14 7.59 -14.91
N ARG A 331 8.84 7.45 -15.23
CA ARG A 331 8.39 6.85 -16.48
C ARG A 331 8.86 7.67 -17.69
N THR A 332 8.68 8.98 -17.66
CA THR A 332 9.03 9.86 -18.79
C THR A 332 10.54 9.96 -19.01
N LEU A 333 11.33 9.91 -17.94
CA LEU A 333 12.79 10.01 -18.01
C LEU A 333 13.51 8.66 -18.12
N ALA A 334 12.77 7.54 -18.10
CA ALA A 334 13.34 6.21 -18.20
C ALA A 334 14.20 6.10 -19.47
N PRO A 335 15.44 5.57 -19.40
CA PRO A 335 16.25 5.35 -20.58
C PRO A 335 15.51 4.50 -21.61
N ALA A 336 15.62 4.88 -22.88
CA ALA A 336 15.21 4.01 -23.98
C ALA A 336 16.00 2.69 -23.89
N SER A 337 15.36 1.58 -24.29
CA SER A 337 16.06 0.31 -24.47
C SER A 337 17.04 0.44 -25.64
N ASP A 338 18.08 -0.41 -25.65
CA ASP A 338 19.03 -0.50 -26.77
C ASP A 338 18.37 -1.05 -28.05
N ASP A 339 17.12 -1.52 -27.96
CA ASP A 339 16.32 -1.99 -29.09
C ASP A 339 15.67 -0.82 -29.86
N GLU A 340 16.35 -0.36 -30.91
CA GLU A 340 15.89 0.73 -31.79
C GLU A 340 14.57 0.41 -32.53
N THR A 341 14.10 -0.85 -32.53
CA THR A 341 12.92 -1.25 -33.29
C THR A 341 11.59 -0.83 -32.64
N ILE A 342 11.60 -0.49 -31.33
CA ILE A 342 10.40 -0.15 -30.57
C ILE A 342 10.62 1.18 -29.82
N PRO A 343 10.19 2.33 -30.38
CA PRO A 343 10.45 3.66 -29.82
C PRO A 343 9.93 3.89 -28.40
N GLU A 344 8.93 3.12 -27.96
CA GLU A 344 8.32 3.23 -26.62
C GLU A 344 8.95 2.28 -25.59
N ARG A 345 9.86 1.39 -26.03
CA ARG A 345 10.49 0.41 -25.13
C ARG A 345 11.53 1.13 -24.28
N THR A 346 11.30 1.09 -22.97
CA THR A 346 12.23 1.61 -21.96
C THR A 346 12.97 0.45 -21.30
N ARG A 347 14.07 0.75 -20.60
CA ARG A 347 14.80 -0.23 -19.77
C ARG A 347 13.91 -1.01 -18.79
N PHE A 348 12.81 -0.42 -18.31
CA PHE A 348 11.87 -1.13 -17.43
C PHE A 348 11.19 -2.32 -18.11
N HIS A 349 11.09 -2.32 -19.46
CA HIS A 349 10.60 -3.45 -20.23
C HIS A 349 11.55 -4.64 -20.18
N ASP A 350 12.84 -4.38 -20.28
CA ASP A 350 13.86 -5.42 -20.23
C ASP A 350 13.95 -6.02 -18.83
N LEU A 351 13.92 -5.15 -17.82
CA LEU A 351 13.94 -5.56 -16.41
C LEU A 351 12.68 -6.34 -16.00
N GLU A 352 11.51 -6.07 -16.58
CA GLU A 352 10.29 -6.80 -16.22
C GLU A 352 10.41 -8.30 -16.49
N GLN A 353 10.99 -8.67 -17.63
CA GLN A 353 11.17 -10.08 -17.98
C GLN A 353 12.15 -10.77 -17.02
N GLU A 354 13.29 -10.14 -16.75
CA GLU A 354 14.30 -10.66 -15.82
C GLU A 354 13.76 -10.77 -14.39
N ASN A 355 13.13 -9.69 -13.89
CA ASN A 355 12.53 -9.65 -12.57
C ASN A 355 11.40 -10.68 -12.44
N ARG A 356 10.65 -10.95 -13.51
CA ARG A 356 9.63 -12.00 -13.49
C ARG A 356 10.28 -13.37 -13.27
N HIS A 357 11.35 -13.70 -14.00
CA HIS A 357 12.07 -14.97 -13.77
C HIS A 357 12.59 -15.07 -12.33
N VAL A 358 13.23 -14.01 -11.80
CA VAL A 358 13.69 -13.98 -10.40
C VAL A 358 12.53 -14.22 -9.44
N LEU A 359 11.35 -13.67 -9.69
CA LEU A 359 10.18 -13.89 -8.84
C LEU A 359 9.72 -15.36 -8.84
N TYR A 360 9.68 -16.03 -10.00
CA TYR A 360 9.37 -17.46 -10.06
C TYR A 360 10.42 -18.30 -9.33
N ASP A 361 11.71 -18.00 -9.51
CA ASP A 361 12.78 -18.75 -8.84
C ASP A 361 12.74 -18.56 -7.32
N LEU A 362 12.55 -17.31 -6.86
CA LEU A 362 12.41 -16.99 -5.43
C LEU A 362 11.21 -17.71 -4.82
N THR A 363 10.05 -17.66 -5.47
CA THR A 363 8.84 -18.29 -4.93
C THR A 363 8.95 -19.80 -4.92
N SER A 364 9.48 -20.40 -6.00
CA SER A 364 9.74 -21.84 -6.11
C SER A 364 10.69 -22.35 -5.02
N ALA A 365 11.70 -21.56 -4.67
CA ALA A 365 12.67 -21.89 -3.64
C ALA A 365 12.16 -21.70 -2.20
N LEU A 366 11.10 -20.90 -2.02
CA LEU A 366 10.48 -20.65 -0.71
C LEU A 366 9.34 -21.61 -0.38
N CYS A 367 8.75 -22.27 -1.37
CA CYS A 367 7.68 -23.25 -1.18
C CYS A 367 8.17 -24.46 -0.38
N ALA A 368 7.30 -24.99 0.49
CA ALA A 368 7.64 -26.12 1.36
C ALA A 368 7.70 -27.46 0.61
N ASP A 369 6.86 -27.63 -0.42
CA ASP A 369 6.78 -28.83 -1.25
C ASP A 369 6.35 -28.51 -2.69
N ASP A 370 6.37 -29.52 -3.56
CA ASP A 370 6.04 -29.37 -4.98
C ASP A 370 4.57 -28.97 -5.21
N ASN A 371 3.63 -29.35 -4.32
CA ASN A 371 2.23 -28.97 -4.48
C ASN A 371 2.04 -27.47 -4.21
N GLU A 372 2.69 -26.94 -3.18
CA GLU A 372 2.68 -25.50 -2.90
C GLU A 372 3.36 -24.73 -4.03
N ARG A 373 4.48 -25.24 -4.56
CA ARG A 373 5.18 -24.66 -5.72
C ARG A 373 4.28 -24.59 -6.95
N GLU A 374 3.59 -25.67 -7.31
CA GLU A 374 2.66 -25.69 -8.45
C GLU A 374 1.50 -24.71 -8.24
N LEU A 375 0.94 -24.66 -7.03
CA LEU A 375 -0.12 -23.74 -6.67
C LEU A 375 0.31 -22.27 -6.82
N ILE A 376 1.47 -21.91 -6.27
CA ILE A 376 2.01 -20.54 -6.32
C ILE A 376 2.38 -20.15 -7.75
N ALA A 377 2.97 -21.07 -8.53
CA ALA A 377 3.27 -20.83 -9.94
C ALA A 377 1.99 -20.53 -10.73
N LYS A 378 0.93 -21.34 -10.55
CA LYS A 378 -0.37 -21.10 -11.16
C LYS A 378 -0.96 -19.75 -10.73
N PHE A 379 -0.83 -19.40 -9.45
CA PHE A 379 -1.31 -18.13 -8.91
C PHE A 379 -0.60 -16.92 -9.57
N LEU A 380 0.72 -17.00 -9.75
CA LEU A 380 1.49 -15.98 -10.46
C LEU A 380 1.06 -15.87 -11.92
N ASP A 381 0.91 -16.99 -12.62
CA ASP A 381 0.48 -17.02 -14.02
C ASP A 381 -0.89 -16.33 -14.19
N ASP A 382 -1.88 -16.77 -13.40
CA ASP A 382 -3.23 -16.20 -13.43
C ASP A 382 -3.21 -14.69 -13.12
N PHE A 383 -2.38 -14.28 -12.17
CA PHE A 383 -2.24 -12.87 -11.81
C PHE A 383 -1.65 -12.05 -12.95
N PHE A 384 -0.54 -12.48 -13.56
CA PHE A 384 0.07 -11.72 -14.66
C PHE A 384 -0.80 -11.64 -15.90
N ILE A 385 -1.63 -12.66 -16.16
CA ILE A 385 -2.62 -12.65 -17.25
C ILE A 385 -3.72 -11.62 -16.97
N GLN A 386 -4.30 -11.63 -15.76
CA GLN A 386 -5.45 -10.79 -15.42
C GLN A 386 -5.08 -9.35 -15.07
N TYR A 387 -3.88 -9.13 -14.54
CA TYR A 387 -3.40 -7.85 -14.02
C TYR A 387 -2.09 -7.46 -14.70
N PRO A 388 -2.10 -7.19 -16.02
CA PRO A 388 -0.90 -6.82 -16.75
C PRO A 388 -0.36 -5.46 -16.29
N THR A 389 0.95 -5.31 -16.39
CA THR A 389 1.64 -4.04 -16.19
C THR A 389 1.46 -3.14 -17.43
N ASN A 390 1.81 -1.85 -17.34
CA ASN A 390 1.88 -1.00 -18.54
C ASN A 390 3.11 -1.36 -19.41
N ILE A 391 4.03 -2.12 -18.82
CA ILE A 391 5.18 -2.72 -19.47
C ILE A 391 4.69 -3.96 -20.22
N ARG A 392 4.12 -3.78 -21.41
CA ARG A 392 3.62 -4.95 -22.15
C ARG A 392 4.81 -5.85 -22.50
N PRO A 393 4.84 -7.12 -22.05
CA PRO A 393 5.81 -8.05 -22.59
C PRO A 393 5.54 -8.14 -24.09
N PHE A 394 6.56 -7.95 -24.90
CA PHE A 394 6.40 -8.04 -26.34
C PHE A 394 5.92 -9.45 -26.64
N GLN A 395 4.64 -9.58 -27.03
CA GLN A 395 4.16 -10.80 -27.64
C GLN A 395 4.92 -10.90 -28.95
N ASN A 396 6.00 -11.68 -28.96
CA ASN A 396 6.53 -12.23 -30.20
C ASN A 396 5.31 -12.76 -30.96
N LEU A 397 5.03 -12.17 -32.13
CA LEU A 397 3.88 -12.39 -33.02
C LEU A 397 3.77 -13.84 -33.57
N GLY A 398 4.13 -14.85 -32.78
CA GLY A 398 4.12 -16.25 -33.19
C GLY A 398 4.96 -17.19 -32.32
N ALA A 399 5.73 -16.70 -31.33
CA ALA A 399 6.36 -17.59 -30.36
C ALA A 399 5.41 -17.71 -29.16
N PRO A 400 4.93 -18.91 -28.80
CA PRO A 400 4.27 -19.07 -27.51
C PRO A 400 5.21 -18.47 -26.47
N LEU A 401 4.67 -17.60 -25.58
CA LEU A 401 5.27 -17.30 -24.28
C LEU A 401 5.88 -18.61 -23.85
N TYR A 402 7.22 -18.66 -23.70
CA TYR A 402 7.97 -19.89 -23.46
C TYR A 402 7.03 -20.83 -22.76
N PRO A 403 6.66 -21.98 -23.36
CA PRO A 403 6.02 -22.95 -22.51
C PRO A 403 7.01 -23.05 -21.37
N ILE A 404 6.53 -22.76 -20.16
CA ILE A 404 6.95 -23.50 -18.99
C ILE A 404 6.53 -24.93 -19.36
N THR A 405 7.17 -25.50 -20.40
CA THR A 405 7.26 -26.91 -20.58
C THR A 405 7.86 -27.25 -19.26
N SER A 406 7.20 -28.19 -18.64
CA SER A 406 7.66 -28.91 -17.50
C SER A 406 9.09 -29.43 -17.68
N HIS A 407 10.03 -28.92 -18.49
CA HIS A 407 11.43 -29.29 -18.52
C HIS A 407 12.15 -29.01 -17.19
N SER A 408 11.81 -27.97 -16.41
CA SER A 408 12.34 -27.87 -15.04
C SER A 408 11.67 -28.87 -14.09
N LEU A 409 10.36 -29.14 -14.25
CA LEU A 409 9.63 -30.17 -13.49
C LEU A 409 9.92 -31.63 -13.93
N TYR A 410 10.31 -31.87 -15.19
CA TYR A 410 10.62 -33.17 -15.81
C TYR A 410 12.09 -33.52 -15.58
N LEU A 411 12.99 -32.54 -15.57
CA LEU A 411 14.36 -32.81 -15.09
C LEU A 411 14.34 -33.16 -13.60
N PHE A 412 13.40 -32.62 -12.80
CA PHE A 412 13.19 -33.05 -11.42
C PHE A 412 12.54 -34.43 -11.29
N ARG A 413 11.48 -34.75 -12.06
CA ARG A 413 10.90 -36.11 -12.08
C ARG A 413 11.89 -37.19 -12.54
N SER A 414 12.85 -36.83 -13.41
CA SER A 414 13.89 -37.75 -13.89
C SER A 414 15.00 -37.98 -12.85
N TYR A 415 15.19 -37.07 -11.89
CA TYR A 415 16.19 -37.22 -10.83
C TYR A 415 15.69 -38.06 -9.65
N THR A 416 14.38 -38.08 -9.38
CA THR A 416 13.80 -38.89 -8.30
C THR A 416 13.66 -40.36 -8.66
N ILE A 417 13.54 -40.70 -9.96
CA ILE A 417 13.46 -42.10 -10.43
C ILE A 417 14.85 -42.77 -10.51
N ALA A 418 15.94 -42.00 -10.48
CA ALA A 418 17.31 -42.54 -10.54
C ALA A 418 17.93 -42.82 -9.15
N ARG A 419 17.13 -42.81 -8.07
CA ARG A 419 17.62 -42.95 -6.68
C ARG A 419 16.84 -43.93 -5.80
N ASP A 420 16.10 -44.83 -6.43
CA ASP A 420 15.73 -46.15 -5.91
C ASP A 420 16.31 -47.22 -6.86
#